data_AF-A0A7Y5W3D8-F1
#
_entry.id   AF-A0A7Y5W3D8-F1
#
_cell.length_a   1.000
_cell.length_b   1.000
_cell.length_c   1.000
_cell.angle_alpha   90.00
_cell.angle_beta   90.00
_cell.angle_gamma   90.00
#
_symmetry.space_group_name_H-M   'P 1'
#
loop_
_entity.id
_entity.type
_entity.pdbx_description
1 polymer ?
#
loop_
_entity_poly.entity_id
_entity_poly.type
_entity_poly.pdbx_seq_one_letter_code
_entity_poly.pdbx_strand_id
1 'polypeptide(L)'
;MSLRRMVLGTAVLLLAATAVRAAEIPPLQQRSEWFREARFGMFIHWGVYAMIGQGEWVQDTGRIPVKEYEQHAPKFNPVEFNAAEWVGLAKEAGQKYLVITTKHHDGFCMFDSKLTDYDIMSTPLGRDVIKELADECHKQGIRLGFYYSIMDWHHPDYTPRRPWERDRPTEGADFNRYVEYMRGQIRELMTNYGRIDVLWFDGGWERKDPADLAKFQEIIDMARGLQPPMLVNNRANIAGDFDTPEQHVPATGILNEKGQPAMWEVCMTMTTGHGSFAPTAWWGYDKNETVFKPTEELLQKLGDIVSKGGNFLLNVGPTPEGKIRPEETERLKEIGRWMQKNRESIHGTTASPFRHLPFFGRVTRKGDRLFVHVLDWPKDGEAVLPGLSTEVKQARLLAEPSVAIEAAARQGSCGKEVVLKLPAKPADPTDTVIVVELAGKPQVEPLVIRPGDGGAIRLPAELADIEAQHGQRAKPVSTQGRTYIGNWSNSNDVVVWEVTLPDAGEYRVEFDARPADSAAAGQRVEVASGEQKLTGKITADGVQMDGMLRLKPGEQTVSVKLLDAQRTGPPVLDLFGLKLAPAGK
;
A
#
# COMPACT_ATOMS: atom_id res chain seq x y z
N MET A 1 -86.85 -25.27 25.41
CA MET A 1 -86.16 -26.14 24.45
C MET A 1 -85.12 -25.31 23.71
N SER A 2 -83.91 -25.85 23.62
CA SER A 2 -82.71 -25.31 22.98
C SER A 2 -82.95 -24.69 21.60
N LEU A 3 -82.27 -23.57 21.29
CA LEU A 3 -81.58 -23.43 20.01
C LEU A 3 -80.46 -22.38 20.11
N ARG A 4 -79.21 -22.86 20.03
CA ARG A 4 -78.00 -22.10 19.70
C ARG A 4 -78.05 -21.63 18.24
N ARG A 5 -77.51 -20.44 17.94
CA ARG A 5 -76.83 -20.06 16.68
C ARG A 5 -76.12 -18.70 16.92
N MET A 6 -74.82 -18.71 17.23
CA MET A 6 -73.67 -18.57 16.32
C MET A 6 -73.57 -17.14 15.74
N VAL A 7 -72.80 -16.29 16.44
CA VAL A 7 -72.36 -14.97 15.95
C VAL A 7 -71.11 -15.20 15.10
N LEU A 8 -71.22 -14.91 13.80
CA LEU A 8 -70.10 -14.92 12.87
C LEU A 8 -69.33 -13.60 13.04
N GLY A 9 -68.16 -13.65 13.69
CA GLY A 9 -67.24 -12.53 13.76
C GLY A 9 -66.30 -12.57 12.55
N THR A 10 -66.48 -11.65 11.61
CA THR A 10 -65.57 -11.47 10.48
C THR A 10 -64.32 -10.72 10.96
N ALA A 11 -63.24 -11.44 11.26
CA ALA A 11 -61.94 -10.85 11.49
C ALA A 11 -61.29 -10.50 10.14
N VAL A 12 -61.26 -9.22 9.79
CA VAL A 12 -60.46 -8.71 8.67
C VAL A 12 -59.00 -8.65 9.15
N LEU A 13 -58.19 -9.62 8.75
CA LEU A 13 -56.73 -9.52 8.85
C LEU A 13 -56.25 -8.49 7.80
N LEU A 14 -55.92 -7.28 8.24
CA LEU A 14 -55.07 -6.39 7.45
C LEU A 14 -53.63 -6.94 7.50
N LEU A 15 -53.23 -7.63 6.44
CA LEU A 15 -51.81 -7.80 6.13
C LEU A 15 -51.24 -6.42 5.74
N ALA A 16 -50.64 -5.73 6.70
CA ALA A 16 -49.76 -4.61 6.38
C ALA A 16 -48.50 -5.20 5.73
N ALA A 17 -48.42 -5.11 4.41
CA ALA A 17 -47.17 -5.34 3.68
C ALA A 17 -46.18 -4.24 4.10
N THR A 18 -45.31 -4.54 5.06
CA THR A 18 -44.14 -3.70 5.33
C THR A 18 -43.22 -3.82 4.12
N ALA A 19 -43.28 -2.83 3.23
CA ALA A 19 -42.26 -2.66 2.22
C ALA A 19 -40.92 -2.53 2.96
N VAL A 20 -40.05 -3.54 2.84
CA VAL A 20 -38.66 -3.46 3.29
C VAL A 20 -38.02 -2.37 2.45
N ARG A 21 -37.87 -1.18 3.03
CA ARG A 21 -37.18 -0.07 2.39
C ARG A 21 -35.72 -0.51 2.24
N ALA A 22 -35.22 -0.57 1.00
CA ALA A 22 -33.81 -0.83 0.76
C ALA A 22 -32.98 0.14 1.61
N ALA A 23 -32.00 -0.39 2.35
CA ALA A 23 -31.15 0.43 3.21
C ALA A 23 -30.43 1.48 2.35
N GLU A 24 -30.49 2.74 2.76
CA GLU A 24 -29.82 3.82 2.06
C GLU A 24 -28.30 3.64 2.20
N ILE A 25 -27.59 3.64 1.07
CA ILE A 25 -26.12 3.55 1.05
C ILE A 25 -25.58 4.92 1.52
N PRO A 26 -24.84 5.00 2.65
CA PRO A 26 -24.30 6.26 3.10
C PRO A 26 -23.32 6.85 2.06
N PRO A 27 -23.24 8.18 1.92
CA PRO A 27 -22.25 8.81 1.06
C PRO A 27 -20.84 8.30 1.36
N LEU A 28 -20.00 8.18 0.32
CA LEU A 28 -18.65 7.66 0.44
C LEU A 28 -17.88 8.31 1.59
N GLN A 29 -17.98 9.64 1.72
CA GLN A 29 -17.33 10.40 2.78
C GLN A 29 -17.61 9.82 4.18
N GLN A 30 -18.89 9.55 4.50
CA GLN A 30 -19.33 9.05 5.80
C GLN A 30 -18.92 7.59 6.02
N ARG A 31 -19.17 6.70 5.06
CA ARG A 31 -18.86 5.27 5.25
C ARG A 31 -17.35 4.95 5.23
N SER A 32 -16.52 5.86 4.71
CA SER A 32 -15.06 5.71 4.68
C SER A 32 -14.32 6.45 5.79
N GLU A 33 -15.01 7.09 6.74
CA GLU A 33 -14.38 7.77 7.88
C GLU A 33 -13.46 6.83 8.67
N TRP A 34 -13.95 5.62 8.95
CA TRP A 34 -13.17 4.61 9.66
C TRP A 34 -11.90 4.22 8.92
N PHE A 35 -11.96 4.17 7.58
CA PHE A 35 -10.84 3.74 6.75
C PHE A 35 -9.74 4.81 6.78
N ARG A 36 -10.12 6.09 6.67
CA ARG A 36 -9.19 7.22 6.83
C ARG A 36 -8.66 7.34 8.26
N GLU A 37 -9.41 6.93 9.26
CA GLU A 37 -8.94 6.89 10.65
C GLU A 37 -7.93 5.75 10.87
N ALA A 38 -8.23 4.57 10.32
CA ALA A 38 -7.52 3.33 10.56
C ALA A 38 -6.05 3.40 10.13
N ARG A 39 -5.77 3.85 8.91
CA ARG A 39 -4.44 3.96 8.27
C ARG A 39 -3.61 2.69 8.13
N PHE A 40 -3.77 1.70 9.00
CA PHE A 40 -2.93 0.51 9.05
C PHE A 40 -3.77 -0.75 9.25
N GLY A 41 -3.59 -1.73 8.37
CA GLY A 41 -4.33 -3.00 8.35
C GLY A 41 -3.43 -4.21 8.09
N MET A 42 -3.97 -5.41 8.35
CA MET A 42 -3.32 -6.69 8.09
C MET A 42 -3.91 -7.35 6.85
N PHE A 43 -3.08 -7.75 5.90
CA PHE A 43 -3.47 -8.68 4.83
C PHE A 43 -3.12 -10.10 5.26
N ILE A 44 -3.98 -11.07 4.94
CA ILE A 44 -3.70 -12.48 5.14
C ILE A 44 -3.94 -13.23 3.83
N HIS A 45 -2.89 -13.81 3.28
CA HIS A 45 -2.98 -14.75 2.17
C HIS A 45 -2.77 -16.17 2.69
N TRP A 46 -3.88 -16.89 2.86
CA TRP A 46 -3.86 -18.27 3.31
C TRP A 46 -4.86 -19.14 2.54
N GLY A 47 -4.41 -20.34 2.18
CA GLY A 47 -5.14 -21.28 1.34
C GLY A 47 -4.34 -22.56 1.11
N VAL A 48 -4.89 -23.49 0.31
CA VAL A 48 -4.26 -24.80 0.06
C VAL A 48 -2.88 -24.70 -0.61
N TYR A 49 -2.56 -23.61 -1.30
CA TYR A 49 -1.19 -23.35 -1.80
C TYR A 49 -0.12 -23.39 -0.70
N ALA A 50 -0.48 -23.12 0.56
CA ALA A 50 0.45 -23.21 1.68
C ALA A 50 0.99 -24.63 1.88
N MET A 51 0.25 -25.67 1.47
CA MET A 51 0.70 -27.07 1.50
C MET A 51 1.88 -27.33 0.56
N ILE A 52 1.92 -26.63 -0.58
CA ILE A 52 3.04 -26.72 -1.53
C ILE A 52 4.20 -25.84 -1.05
N GLY A 53 3.86 -24.68 -0.50
CA GLY A 53 4.81 -23.76 0.14
C GLY A 53 5.76 -23.11 -0.87
N GLN A 54 5.23 -22.68 -2.02
CA GLN A 54 5.98 -21.97 -3.08
C GLN A 54 5.17 -20.78 -3.60
N GLY A 55 4.38 -20.15 -2.73
CA GLY A 55 3.50 -19.04 -3.09
C GLY A 55 2.18 -19.44 -3.74
N GLU A 56 1.28 -18.45 -3.82
CA GLU A 56 -0.13 -18.60 -4.18
C GLU A 56 -0.38 -18.78 -5.69
N TRP A 57 0.60 -18.46 -6.54
CA TRP A 57 0.53 -18.74 -7.99
C TRP A 57 1.18 -20.06 -8.39
N VAL A 58 1.58 -20.91 -7.44
CA VAL A 58 2.31 -22.16 -7.75
C VAL A 58 1.56 -23.08 -8.71
N GLN A 59 0.22 -23.03 -8.74
CA GLN A 59 -0.56 -23.76 -9.75
C GLN A 59 -0.19 -23.33 -11.17
N ASP A 60 -0.08 -22.03 -11.44
CA ASP A 60 0.26 -21.48 -12.76
C ASP A 60 1.75 -21.61 -13.07
N THR A 61 2.61 -21.27 -12.12
CA THR A 61 4.07 -21.25 -12.36
C THR A 61 4.68 -22.63 -12.35
N GLY A 62 4.14 -23.54 -11.53
CA GLY A 62 4.44 -24.97 -11.55
C GLY A 62 3.72 -25.73 -12.65
N ARG A 63 2.77 -25.10 -13.38
CA ARG A 63 1.94 -25.71 -14.42
C ARG A 63 1.23 -26.98 -13.93
N ILE A 64 0.66 -26.90 -12.74
CA ILE A 64 0.05 -28.03 -12.02
C ILE A 64 -1.39 -28.20 -12.51
N PRO A 65 -1.74 -29.34 -13.15
CA PRO A 65 -3.11 -29.61 -13.58
C PRO A 65 -4.12 -29.54 -12.42
N VAL A 66 -5.37 -29.15 -12.69
CA VAL A 66 -6.39 -28.94 -11.65
C VAL A 66 -6.58 -30.19 -10.80
N LYS A 67 -6.66 -31.36 -11.45
CA LYS A 67 -6.83 -32.66 -10.78
C LYS A 67 -5.69 -33.07 -9.87
N GLU A 68 -4.48 -32.58 -10.15
CA GLU A 68 -3.31 -32.80 -9.29
C GLU A 68 -3.32 -31.83 -8.12
N TYR A 69 -3.61 -30.56 -8.39
CA TYR A 69 -3.64 -29.51 -7.38
C TYR A 69 -4.74 -29.73 -6.32
N GLU A 70 -5.93 -30.16 -6.73
CA GLU A 70 -7.05 -30.41 -5.81
C GLU A 70 -6.76 -31.51 -4.77
N GLN A 71 -5.77 -32.39 -5.02
CA GLN A 71 -5.35 -33.46 -4.08
C GLN A 71 -4.70 -32.91 -2.80
N HIS A 72 -4.41 -31.61 -2.73
CA HIS A 72 -3.94 -30.96 -1.52
C HIS A 72 -5.07 -30.66 -0.53
N ALA A 73 -6.29 -30.36 -1.01
CA ALA A 73 -7.42 -29.99 -0.14
C ALA A 73 -7.80 -31.12 0.85
N PRO A 74 -7.92 -32.40 0.46
CA PRO A 74 -8.21 -33.50 1.39
C PRO A 74 -7.13 -33.75 2.46
N LYS A 75 -5.95 -33.14 2.33
CA LYS A 75 -4.82 -33.26 3.27
C LYS A 75 -4.62 -31.98 4.09
N PHE A 76 -5.31 -30.91 3.76
CA PHE A 76 -5.16 -29.62 4.42
C PHE A 76 -5.86 -29.66 5.79
N ASN A 77 -5.08 -29.66 6.87
CA ASN A 77 -5.60 -29.79 8.23
C ASN A 77 -4.86 -28.86 9.20
N PRO A 78 -5.14 -27.55 9.15
CA PRO A 78 -4.43 -26.56 9.96
C PRO A 78 -4.91 -26.54 11.42
N VAL A 79 -4.53 -27.57 12.16
CA VAL A 79 -4.95 -27.76 13.57
C VAL A 79 -4.42 -26.70 14.52
N GLU A 80 -3.41 -25.93 14.11
CA GLU A 80 -2.80 -24.88 14.92
C GLU A 80 -3.40 -23.49 14.62
N PHE A 81 -4.37 -23.40 13.71
CA PHE A 81 -5.09 -22.15 13.44
C PHE A 81 -5.88 -21.68 14.68
N ASN A 82 -5.65 -20.42 15.04
CA ASN A 82 -6.32 -19.73 16.13
C ASN A 82 -6.67 -18.28 15.74
N ALA A 83 -7.95 -18.01 15.52
CA ALA A 83 -8.46 -16.68 15.17
C ALA A 83 -8.12 -15.62 16.24
N ALA A 84 -8.17 -15.97 17.53
CA ALA A 84 -7.87 -15.04 18.63
C ALA A 84 -6.42 -14.59 18.63
N GLU A 85 -5.50 -15.47 18.29
CA GLU A 85 -4.08 -15.13 18.16
C GLU A 85 -3.82 -14.22 16.96
N TRP A 86 -4.43 -14.50 15.80
CA TRP A 86 -4.23 -13.69 14.60
C TRP A 86 -4.80 -12.28 14.76
N VAL A 87 -6.05 -12.17 15.22
CA VAL A 87 -6.71 -10.87 15.45
C VAL A 87 -6.02 -10.13 16.61
N GLY A 88 -5.59 -10.85 17.65
CA GLY A 88 -4.83 -10.30 18.77
C GLY A 88 -3.50 -9.71 18.32
N LEU A 89 -2.76 -10.42 17.46
CA LEU A 89 -1.50 -9.94 16.90
C LEU A 89 -1.70 -8.69 16.04
N ALA A 90 -2.74 -8.65 15.20
CA ALA A 90 -3.08 -7.45 14.43
C ALA A 90 -3.35 -6.24 15.34
N LYS A 91 -4.14 -6.45 16.39
CA LYS A 91 -4.47 -5.42 17.38
C LYS A 91 -3.23 -4.95 18.15
N GLU A 92 -2.35 -5.88 18.55
CA GLU A 92 -1.07 -5.58 19.22
C GLU A 92 -0.16 -4.73 18.33
N ALA A 93 -0.09 -5.03 17.04
CA ALA A 93 0.66 -4.26 16.04
C ALA A 93 0.10 -2.85 15.78
N GLY A 94 -1.08 -2.52 16.31
CA GLY A 94 -1.77 -1.26 16.07
C GLY A 94 -2.59 -1.25 14.78
N GLN A 95 -2.79 -2.39 14.12
CA GLN A 95 -3.67 -2.49 12.96
C GLN A 95 -5.13 -2.39 13.40
N LYS A 96 -5.97 -1.75 12.56
CA LYS A 96 -7.38 -1.48 12.87
C LYS A 96 -8.36 -2.30 12.03
N TYR A 97 -7.84 -2.98 11.01
CA TYR A 97 -8.62 -3.82 10.13
C TYR A 97 -7.78 -4.96 9.55
N LEU A 98 -8.46 -5.98 9.06
CA LEU A 98 -7.88 -7.19 8.48
C LEU A 98 -8.59 -7.51 7.17
N VAL A 99 -7.84 -7.88 6.14
CA VAL A 99 -8.36 -8.40 4.87
C VAL A 99 -7.81 -9.81 4.67
N ILE A 100 -8.68 -10.81 4.51
CA ILE A 100 -8.27 -12.21 4.33
C ILE A 100 -8.79 -12.79 3.02
N THR A 101 -7.98 -13.63 2.37
CA THR A 101 -8.35 -14.45 1.21
C THR A 101 -9.47 -15.43 1.56
N THR A 102 -10.72 -15.09 1.21
CA THR A 102 -11.84 -16.05 1.30
C THR A 102 -11.81 -17.03 0.13
N LYS A 103 -11.31 -16.58 -1.03
CA LYS A 103 -11.01 -17.40 -2.20
C LYS A 103 -9.87 -16.74 -2.99
N HIS A 104 -8.79 -17.48 -3.26
CA HIS A 104 -7.72 -17.03 -4.14
C HIS A 104 -7.94 -17.54 -5.59
N HIS A 105 -6.99 -17.28 -6.49
CA HIS A 105 -7.04 -17.68 -7.89
C HIS A 105 -7.20 -19.19 -8.11
N ASP A 106 -6.71 -20.01 -7.18
CA ASP A 106 -6.84 -21.48 -7.26
C ASP A 106 -8.28 -21.97 -7.03
N GLY A 107 -9.20 -21.06 -6.66
CA GLY A 107 -10.63 -21.35 -6.50
C GLY A 107 -11.00 -22.02 -5.17
N PHE A 108 -10.02 -22.32 -4.30
CA PHE A 108 -10.31 -22.94 -3.01
C PHE A 108 -10.99 -21.95 -2.07
N CYS A 109 -12.15 -22.34 -1.54
CA CYS A 109 -12.93 -21.50 -0.65
C CYS A 109 -12.54 -21.73 0.81
N MET A 110 -12.02 -20.70 1.47
CA MET A 110 -11.66 -20.73 2.89
C MET A 110 -12.87 -20.64 3.84
N PHE A 111 -14.08 -20.71 3.30
CA PHE A 111 -15.36 -20.52 4.01
C PHE A 111 -16.36 -21.63 3.61
N ASP A 112 -17.41 -21.86 4.41
CA ASP A 112 -18.44 -22.88 4.14
C ASP A 112 -19.37 -22.48 2.99
N SER A 113 -18.98 -22.78 1.76
CA SER A 113 -19.69 -22.39 0.54
C SER A 113 -20.66 -23.49 0.11
N LYS A 114 -21.96 -23.20 0.01
CA LYS A 114 -22.96 -24.18 -0.46
C LYS A 114 -22.94 -24.42 -1.98
N LEU A 115 -22.04 -23.76 -2.68
CA LEU A 115 -21.94 -23.77 -4.13
C LEU A 115 -20.79 -24.64 -4.67
N THR A 116 -19.93 -25.19 -3.81
CA THR A 116 -18.80 -26.04 -4.21
C THR A 116 -18.36 -26.93 -3.06
N ASP A 117 -17.84 -28.13 -3.35
CA ASP A 117 -17.17 -29.00 -2.38
C ASP A 117 -15.65 -28.72 -2.31
N TYR A 118 -15.14 -27.76 -3.10
CA TYR A 118 -13.74 -27.33 -3.06
C TYR A 118 -13.55 -26.21 -2.03
N ASP A 119 -13.81 -26.55 -0.77
CA ASP A 119 -13.83 -25.62 0.35
C ASP A 119 -13.20 -26.17 1.64
N ILE A 120 -13.03 -25.30 2.65
CA ILE A 120 -12.42 -25.65 3.93
C ILE A 120 -13.22 -26.70 4.71
N MET A 121 -14.55 -26.71 4.55
CA MET A 121 -15.43 -27.64 5.25
C MET A 121 -15.30 -29.07 4.73
N SER A 122 -14.85 -29.22 3.48
CA SER A 122 -14.57 -30.50 2.83
C SER A 122 -13.17 -31.06 3.14
N THR A 123 -12.43 -30.39 4.03
CA THR A 123 -11.11 -30.84 4.51
C THR A 123 -11.21 -31.55 5.87
N PRO A 124 -10.17 -32.29 6.33
CA PRO A 124 -10.16 -32.92 7.65
C PRO A 124 -10.32 -31.95 8.84
N LEU A 125 -10.13 -30.64 8.62
CA LEU A 125 -10.32 -29.63 9.67
C LEU A 125 -11.78 -29.52 10.12
N GLY A 126 -12.73 -29.55 9.16
CA GLY A 126 -14.17 -29.45 9.44
C GLY A 126 -14.63 -28.18 10.17
N ARG A 127 -13.89 -27.07 10.04
CA ARG A 127 -14.16 -25.79 10.70
C ARG A 127 -14.21 -24.66 9.68
N ASP A 128 -15.18 -23.76 9.82
CA ASP A 128 -15.25 -22.53 9.03
C ASP A 128 -14.31 -21.47 9.63
N VAL A 129 -13.07 -21.44 9.14
CA VAL A 129 -12.02 -20.54 9.63
C VAL A 129 -12.34 -19.06 9.38
N ILE A 130 -13.12 -18.74 8.34
CA ILE A 130 -13.56 -17.38 8.06
C ILE A 130 -14.63 -16.95 9.06
N LYS A 131 -15.53 -17.85 9.48
CA LYS A 131 -16.48 -17.58 10.56
C LYS A 131 -15.79 -17.32 11.89
N GLU A 132 -14.81 -18.14 12.25
CA GLU A 132 -14.02 -17.95 13.48
C GLU A 132 -13.26 -16.62 13.48
N LEU A 133 -12.64 -16.23 12.36
CA LEU A 133 -11.98 -14.93 12.22
C LEU A 133 -12.96 -13.76 12.27
N ALA A 134 -14.14 -13.89 11.64
CA ALA A 134 -15.14 -12.83 11.64
C ALA A 134 -15.67 -12.55 13.05
N ASP A 135 -16.03 -13.61 13.78
CA ASP A 135 -16.50 -13.51 15.16
C ASP A 135 -15.44 -12.85 16.06
N GLU A 136 -14.17 -13.23 15.89
CA GLU A 136 -13.10 -12.69 16.70
C GLU A 136 -12.74 -11.24 16.33
N CYS A 137 -12.82 -10.86 15.05
CA CYS A 137 -12.69 -9.47 14.61
C CYS A 137 -13.76 -8.59 15.28
N HIS A 138 -15.03 -9.02 15.24
CA HIS A 138 -16.12 -8.27 15.89
C HIS A 138 -15.94 -8.19 17.40
N LYS A 139 -15.51 -9.28 18.03
CA LYS A 139 -15.23 -9.33 19.48
C LYS A 139 -14.10 -8.40 19.89
N GLN A 140 -13.02 -8.32 19.11
CA GLN A 140 -11.84 -7.51 19.45
C GLN A 140 -11.89 -6.07 18.95
N GLY A 141 -12.91 -5.72 18.14
CA GLY A 141 -13.08 -4.39 17.56
C GLY A 141 -12.15 -4.13 16.37
N ILE A 142 -11.76 -5.17 15.64
CA ILE A 142 -11.02 -5.08 14.38
C ILE A 142 -12.02 -5.16 13.24
N ARG A 143 -11.90 -4.25 12.27
CA ARG A 143 -12.78 -4.25 11.09
C ARG A 143 -12.36 -5.35 10.12
N LEU A 144 -13.35 -5.98 9.50
CA LEU A 144 -13.12 -7.14 8.65
C LEU A 144 -13.36 -6.82 7.18
N GLY A 145 -12.42 -7.25 6.35
CA GLY A 145 -12.51 -7.25 4.91
C GLY A 145 -12.30 -8.66 4.34
N PHE A 146 -12.97 -8.92 3.22
CA PHE A 146 -12.81 -10.16 2.48
C PHE A 146 -12.16 -9.89 1.15
N TYR A 147 -11.02 -10.53 0.92
CA TYR A 147 -10.44 -10.68 -0.40
C TYR A 147 -11.17 -11.79 -1.14
N TYR A 148 -11.59 -11.51 -2.38
CA TYR A 148 -12.22 -12.47 -3.25
C TYR A 148 -11.65 -12.39 -4.67
N SER A 149 -11.12 -13.50 -5.18
CA SER A 149 -10.68 -13.55 -6.56
C SER A 149 -11.83 -13.76 -7.55
N ILE A 150 -11.97 -12.82 -8.48
CA ILE A 150 -12.80 -12.96 -9.69
C ILE A 150 -12.22 -14.03 -10.60
N MET A 151 -10.89 -14.15 -10.64
CA MET A 151 -10.19 -15.20 -11.36
C MET A 151 -10.34 -16.54 -10.63
N ASP A 152 -10.58 -17.60 -11.39
CA ASP A 152 -10.79 -18.94 -10.84
C ASP A 152 -10.19 -20.01 -11.77
N TRP A 153 -9.10 -20.64 -11.34
CA TRP A 153 -8.41 -21.69 -12.08
C TRP A 153 -9.04 -23.08 -11.89
N HIS A 154 -10.03 -23.20 -11.00
CA HIS A 154 -10.73 -24.44 -10.72
C HIS A 154 -12.07 -24.51 -11.48
N HIS A 155 -12.89 -23.46 -11.43
CA HIS A 155 -14.25 -23.50 -11.96
C HIS A 155 -14.28 -23.77 -13.48
N PRO A 156 -15.05 -24.75 -13.97
CA PRO A 156 -15.04 -25.14 -15.39
C PRO A 156 -15.52 -24.01 -16.33
N ASP A 157 -16.39 -23.13 -15.86
CA ASP A 157 -16.92 -22.03 -16.68
C ASP A 157 -16.03 -20.78 -16.75
N TYR A 158 -14.98 -20.66 -15.92
CA TYR A 158 -14.16 -19.45 -15.90
C TYR A 158 -13.10 -19.43 -17.02
N THR A 159 -13.30 -18.61 -18.05
CA THR A 159 -12.28 -18.34 -19.08
C THR A 159 -11.48 -17.06 -18.74
N PRO A 160 -10.33 -16.76 -19.39
CA PRO A 160 -9.53 -17.61 -20.29
C PRO A 160 -8.84 -18.78 -19.56
N ARG A 161 -8.35 -19.75 -20.33
CA ARG A 161 -7.43 -20.79 -19.84
C ARG A 161 -5.98 -20.33 -19.97
N ARG A 162 -5.11 -20.81 -19.09
CA ARG A 162 -3.66 -20.70 -19.24
C ARG A 162 -3.19 -21.56 -20.42
N PRO A 163 -2.19 -21.13 -21.20
CA PRO A 163 -1.74 -21.85 -22.39
C PRO A 163 -1.22 -23.28 -22.14
N TRP A 164 -0.80 -23.56 -20.90
CA TRP A 164 -0.30 -24.87 -20.49
C TRP A 164 -1.40 -25.82 -20.02
N GLU A 165 -2.62 -25.33 -19.73
CA GLU A 165 -3.75 -26.18 -19.34
C GLU A 165 -4.07 -27.18 -20.47
N ARG A 166 -4.33 -28.44 -20.08
CA ARG A 166 -4.67 -29.54 -21.00
C ARG A 166 -5.94 -30.27 -20.62
N ASP A 167 -6.36 -30.14 -19.36
CA ASP A 167 -7.43 -30.92 -18.72
C ASP A 167 -8.68 -30.09 -18.39
N ARG A 168 -8.73 -28.81 -18.81
CA ARG A 168 -9.86 -27.90 -18.60
C ARG A 168 -10.37 -27.34 -19.94
N PRO A 169 -11.14 -28.11 -20.73
CA PRO A 169 -11.59 -27.69 -22.07
C PRO A 169 -12.51 -26.47 -21.99
N THR A 170 -12.52 -25.65 -23.04
CA THR A 170 -13.41 -24.47 -23.16
C THR A 170 -14.76 -24.82 -23.78
N GLU A 171 -14.90 -26.01 -24.37
CA GLU A 171 -16.17 -26.49 -24.94
C GLU A 171 -17.24 -26.58 -23.84
N GLY A 172 -18.37 -25.94 -24.07
CA GLY A 172 -19.49 -25.88 -23.12
C GLY A 172 -19.30 -24.89 -21.95
N ALA A 173 -18.14 -24.25 -21.80
CA ALA A 173 -17.90 -23.25 -20.77
C ALA A 173 -18.78 -22.00 -21.00
N ASP A 174 -19.48 -21.56 -19.95
CA ASP A 174 -20.36 -20.39 -20.01
C ASP A 174 -20.05 -19.43 -18.86
N PHE A 175 -19.41 -18.32 -19.18
CA PHE A 175 -19.00 -17.34 -18.18
C PHE A 175 -20.19 -16.78 -17.36
N ASN A 176 -21.41 -16.76 -17.88
CA ASN A 176 -22.56 -16.30 -17.09
C ASN A 176 -22.88 -17.25 -15.94
N ARG A 177 -22.67 -18.57 -16.10
CA ARG A 177 -22.80 -19.52 -14.99
C ARG A 177 -21.75 -19.27 -13.91
N TYR A 178 -20.52 -18.95 -14.31
CA TYR A 178 -19.49 -18.54 -13.34
C TYR A 178 -19.85 -17.23 -12.62
N VAL A 179 -20.40 -16.25 -13.34
CA VAL A 179 -20.86 -14.98 -12.75
C VAL A 179 -21.93 -15.22 -11.69
N GLU A 180 -22.89 -16.12 -11.94
CA GLU A 180 -23.91 -16.46 -10.94
C GLU A 180 -23.34 -17.27 -9.76
N TYR A 181 -22.36 -18.15 -9.99
CA TYR A 181 -21.58 -18.79 -8.93
C TYR A 181 -20.89 -17.76 -8.03
N MET A 182 -20.16 -16.81 -8.63
CA MET A 182 -19.49 -15.72 -7.91
C MET A 182 -20.49 -14.83 -7.17
N ARG A 183 -21.62 -14.46 -7.81
CA ARG A 183 -22.69 -13.69 -7.19
C ARG A 183 -23.26 -14.40 -5.96
N GLY A 184 -23.43 -15.72 -6.04
CA GLY A 184 -23.88 -16.56 -4.94
C GLY A 184 -22.88 -16.59 -3.78
N GLN A 185 -21.59 -16.82 -4.06
CA GLN A 185 -20.54 -16.83 -3.04
C GLN A 185 -20.36 -15.46 -2.35
N ILE A 186 -20.36 -14.37 -3.12
CA ILE A 186 -20.33 -13.02 -2.52
C ILE A 186 -21.57 -12.80 -1.64
N ARG A 187 -22.74 -13.30 -2.03
CA ARG A 187 -23.93 -13.22 -1.18
C ARG A 187 -23.74 -13.97 0.13
N GLU A 188 -23.23 -15.20 0.11
CA GLU A 188 -22.92 -15.97 1.32
C GLU A 188 -21.96 -15.21 2.24
N LEU A 189 -20.89 -14.66 1.68
CA LEU A 189 -19.90 -13.87 2.41
C LEU A 189 -20.51 -12.61 3.04
N MET A 190 -21.44 -11.95 2.35
CA MET A 190 -22.10 -10.74 2.83
C MET A 190 -23.26 -11.01 3.80
N THR A 191 -23.72 -12.25 3.97
CA THR A 191 -24.85 -12.57 4.87
C THR A 191 -24.47 -13.42 6.08
N ASN A 192 -23.50 -14.32 5.96
CA ASN A 192 -23.27 -15.38 6.96
C ASN A 192 -22.21 -15.00 8.03
N TYR A 193 -21.45 -13.93 7.79
CA TYR A 193 -20.25 -13.58 8.57
C TYR A 193 -20.37 -12.24 9.32
N GLY A 194 -21.60 -11.76 9.53
CA GLY A 194 -21.87 -10.51 10.24
C GLY A 194 -21.49 -9.26 9.43
N ARG A 195 -20.95 -8.23 10.11
CA ARG A 195 -20.57 -6.97 9.46
C ARG A 195 -19.27 -7.12 8.67
N ILE A 196 -19.32 -6.77 7.39
CA ILE A 196 -18.15 -6.72 6.50
C ILE A 196 -17.92 -5.28 6.05
N ASP A 197 -16.71 -4.78 6.27
CA ASP A 197 -16.34 -3.39 6.00
C ASP A 197 -15.60 -3.20 4.67
N VAL A 198 -14.99 -4.26 4.12
CA VAL A 198 -14.28 -4.21 2.82
C VAL A 198 -14.58 -5.46 1.99
N LEU A 199 -14.88 -5.28 0.71
CA LEU A 199 -14.80 -6.32 -0.31
C LEU A 199 -13.65 -5.98 -1.26
N TRP A 200 -12.57 -6.76 -1.17
CA TRP A 200 -11.32 -6.53 -1.87
C TRP A 200 -11.25 -7.51 -3.04
N PHE A 201 -11.63 -7.07 -4.25
CA PHE A 201 -11.58 -7.94 -5.42
C PHE A 201 -10.15 -8.09 -5.96
N ASP A 202 -9.93 -9.16 -6.72
CA ASP A 202 -8.69 -9.35 -7.46
C ASP A 202 -8.93 -10.24 -8.70
N GLY A 203 -8.01 -10.23 -9.66
CA GLY A 203 -8.14 -11.02 -10.89
C GLY A 203 -9.04 -10.41 -11.96
N GLY A 204 -9.68 -9.27 -11.71
CA GLY A 204 -10.59 -8.61 -12.67
C GLY A 204 -9.91 -8.14 -13.96
N TRP A 205 -8.58 -8.00 -13.97
CA TRP A 205 -7.81 -7.53 -15.14
C TRP A 205 -7.90 -8.46 -16.37
N GLU A 206 -8.30 -9.72 -16.20
CA GLU A 206 -8.55 -10.64 -17.32
C GLU A 206 -9.81 -10.29 -18.12
N ARG A 207 -10.66 -9.41 -17.58
CA ARG A 207 -11.95 -9.04 -18.17
C ARG A 207 -11.97 -7.55 -18.47
N LYS A 208 -12.15 -7.21 -19.75
CA LYS A 208 -12.22 -5.82 -20.24
C LYS A 208 -13.49 -5.55 -21.06
N ASP A 209 -14.27 -6.59 -21.34
CA ASP A 209 -15.51 -6.46 -22.10
C ASP A 209 -16.56 -5.71 -21.27
N PRO A 210 -17.21 -4.66 -21.81
CA PRO A 210 -18.18 -3.87 -21.07
C PRO A 210 -19.35 -4.68 -20.49
N ALA A 211 -19.79 -5.77 -21.15
CA ALA A 211 -20.87 -6.59 -20.63
C ALA A 211 -20.42 -7.42 -19.42
N ASP A 212 -19.18 -7.89 -19.39
CA ASP A 212 -18.61 -8.55 -18.20
C ASP A 212 -18.43 -7.56 -17.05
N LEU A 213 -17.96 -6.34 -17.33
CA LEU A 213 -17.83 -5.29 -16.31
C LEU A 213 -19.17 -4.88 -15.71
N ALA A 214 -20.24 -4.82 -16.51
CA ALA A 214 -21.60 -4.55 -16.02
C ALA A 214 -22.08 -5.62 -15.03
N LYS A 215 -21.78 -6.91 -15.28
CA LYS A 215 -22.11 -8.00 -14.35
C LYS A 215 -21.39 -7.85 -13.01
N PHE A 216 -20.12 -7.41 -13.02
CA PHE A 216 -19.38 -7.14 -11.79
C PHE A 216 -19.97 -5.97 -10.99
N GLN A 217 -20.43 -4.93 -11.69
CA GLN A 217 -21.15 -3.82 -11.06
C GLN A 217 -22.43 -4.32 -10.36
N GLU A 218 -23.23 -5.18 -11.01
CA GLU A 218 -24.43 -5.75 -10.39
C GLU A 218 -24.14 -6.57 -9.12
N ILE A 219 -23.00 -7.25 -9.07
CA ILE A 219 -22.55 -7.99 -7.88
C ILE A 219 -22.15 -7.03 -6.76
N ILE A 220 -21.43 -5.94 -7.09
CA ILE A 220 -21.10 -4.89 -6.13
C ILE A 220 -22.36 -4.22 -5.58
N ASP A 221 -23.33 -3.90 -6.43
CA ASP A 221 -24.58 -3.27 -6.03
C ASP A 221 -25.39 -4.19 -5.10
N MET A 222 -25.41 -5.49 -5.39
CA MET A 222 -25.99 -6.50 -4.52
C MET A 222 -25.26 -6.56 -3.16
N ALA A 223 -23.94 -6.62 -3.17
CA ALA A 223 -23.13 -6.67 -1.95
C ALA A 223 -23.32 -5.40 -1.10
N ARG A 224 -23.38 -4.21 -1.71
CA ARG A 224 -23.69 -2.95 -1.02
C ARG A 224 -25.13 -2.90 -0.50
N GLY A 225 -26.08 -3.53 -1.18
CA GLY A 225 -27.44 -3.68 -0.66
C GLY A 225 -27.51 -4.51 0.63
N LEU A 226 -26.61 -5.50 0.77
CA LEU A 226 -26.49 -6.33 1.97
C LEU A 226 -25.62 -5.69 3.07
N GLN A 227 -24.56 -4.99 2.67
CA GLN A 227 -23.58 -4.34 3.54
C GLN A 227 -23.39 -2.87 3.09
N PRO A 228 -24.34 -1.96 3.39
CA PRO A 228 -24.30 -0.57 2.91
C PRO A 228 -23.00 0.22 3.21
N PRO A 229 -22.36 0.09 4.38
CA PRO A 229 -21.15 0.85 4.69
C PRO A 229 -19.86 0.23 4.09
N MET A 230 -19.95 -0.92 3.41
CA MET A 230 -18.80 -1.62 2.87
C MET A 230 -18.09 -0.80 1.77
N LEU A 231 -16.75 -0.85 1.79
CA LEU A 231 -15.89 -0.28 0.75
C LEU A 231 -15.46 -1.36 -0.25
N VAL A 232 -15.27 -0.98 -1.50
CA VAL A 232 -14.78 -1.87 -2.56
C VAL A 232 -13.53 -1.28 -3.22
N ASN A 233 -12.52 -2.10 -3.51
CA ASN A 233 -11.33 -1.63 -4.23
C ASN A 233 -11.59 -1.47 -5.75
N ASN A 234 -10.60 -0.97 -6.49
CA ASN A 234 -10.68 -0.75 -7.95
C ASN A 234 -10.32 -1.98 -8.82
N ARG A 235 -10.22 -3.18 -8.23
CA ARG A 235 -9.65 -4.38 -8.90
C ARG A 235 -10.65 -5.32 -9.56
N ALA A 236 -11.93 -5.01 -9.49
CA ALA A 236 -12.91 -5.58 -10.41
C ALA A 236 -12.81 -5.01 -11.85
N ASN A 237 -11.75 -4.23 -12.13
CA ASN A 237 -11.53 -3.50 -13.38
C ASN A 237 -12.66 -2.51 -13.71
N ILE A 238 -13.32 -2.02 -12.66
CA ILE A 238 -14.32 -0.94 -12.65
C ILE A 238 -13.99 0.00 -11.48
N ALA A 239 -14.58 1.20 -11.49
CA ALA A 239 -14.32 2.20 -10.45
C ALA A 239 -14.68 1.67 -9.06
N GLY A 240 -13.70 1.71 -8.15
CA GLY A 240 -13.87 1.37 -6.73
C GLY A 240 -14.06 2.59 -5.84
N ASP A 241 -14.16 2.34 -4.53
CA ASP A 241 -14.11 3.37 -3.49
C ASP A 241 -12.67 3.84 -3.20
N PHE A 242 -11.67 2.99 -3.46
CA PHE A 242 -10.25 3.29 -3.26
C PHE A 242 -9.33 2.56 -4.26
N ASP A 243 -8.17 3.15 -4.53
CA ASP A 243 -7.12 2.58 -5.37
C ASP A 243 -6.16 1.66 -4.59
N THR A 244 -5.52 0.72 -5.28
CA THR A 244 -4.63 -0.28 -4.65
C THR A 244 -3.24 -0.34 -5.28
N PRO A 245 -2.36 0.65 -5.05
CA PRO A 245 -0.96 0.55 -5.42
C PRO A 245 -0.33 -0.70 -4.79
N GLU A 246 0.30 -1.53 -5.59
CA GLU A 246 0.80 -2.84 -5.15
C GLU A 246 2.32 -2.89 -5.16
N GLN A 247 2.92 -3.26 -4.02
CA GLN A 247 4.37 -3.41 -3.87
C GLN A 247 5.20 -2.12 -4.13
N HIS A 248 4.53 -0.98 -4.27
CA HIS A 248 5.18 0.32 -4.42
C HIS A 248 4.40 1.40 -3.65
N VAL A 249 5.09 2.43 -3.18
CA VAL A 249 4.46 3.60 -2.57
C VAL A 249 4.42 4.70 -3.63
N PRO A 250 3.26 5.28 -3.95
CA PRO A 250 3.18 6.42 -4.87
C PRO A 250 4.13 7.55 -4.45
N ALA A 251 4.73 8.26 -5.42
CA ALA A 251 5.63 9.38 -5.14
C ALA A 251 4.90 10.48 -4.34
N THR A 252 3.66 10.76 -4.73
CA THR A 252 2.75 11.72 -4.09
C THR A 252 1.45 11.02 -3.67
N GLY A 253 0.56 11.73 -2.95
CA GLY A 253 -0.79 11.23 -2.73
C GLY A 253 -1.56 11.09 -4.05
N ILE A 254 -2.39 10.06 -4.18
CA ILE A 254 -3.18 9.84 -5.39
C ILE A 254 -4.33 10.85 -5.46
N LEU A 255 -4.54 11.40 -6.66
CA LEU A 255 -5.66 12.30 -6.98
C LEU A 255 -6.64 11.58 -7.89
N ASN A 256 -7.94 11.85 -7.71
CA ASN A 256 -8.98 11.41 -8.63
C ASN A 256 -8.99 12.26 -9.91
N GLU A 257 -9.86 11.92 -10.86
CA GLU A 257 -10.01 12.63 -12.15
C GLU A 257 -10.34 14.13 -12.02
N LYS A 258 -10.83 14.57 -10.84
CA LYS A 258 -11.14 15.97 -10.52
C LYS A 258 -9.98 16.70 -9.83
N GLY A 259 -8.81 16.06 -9.71
CA GLY A 259 -7.65 16.61 -9.00
C GLY A 259 -7.80 16.64 -7.48
N GLN A 260 -8.75 15.90 -6.92
CA GLN A 260 -8.99 15.85 -5.47
C GLN A 260 -8.33 14.59 -4.86
N PRO A 261 -7.88 14.62 -3.59
CA PRO A 261 -7.31 13.43 -2.94
C PRO A 261 -8.24 12.22 -3.03
N ALA A 262 -7.76 11.16 -3.68
CA ALA A 262 -8.43 9.87 -3.73
C ALA A 262 -8.14 9.07 -2.45
N MET A 263 -8.98 8.08 -2.16
CA MET A 263 -8.62 7.06 -1.17
C MET A 263 -7.78 6.00 -1.85
N TRP A 264 -6.75 5.52 -1.15
CA TRP A 264 -5.89 4.48 -1.67
C TRP A 264 -5.24 3.70 -0.53
N GLU A 265 -4.85 2.46 -0.86
CA GLU A 265 -4.25 1.51 0.05
C GLU A 265 -3.07 0.82 -0.62
N VAL A 266 -1.89 0.98 -0.03
CA VAL A 266 -0.74 0.18 -0.46
C VAL A 266 -0.85 -1.19 0.19
N CYS A 267 -0.98 -2.23 -0.63
CA CYS A 267 -0.75 -3.59 -0.19
C CYS A 267 0.73 -3.96 -0.39
N MET A 268 1.34 -4.58 0.63
CA MET A 268 2.75 -5.01 0.54
C MET A 268 3.02 -6.29 1.32
N THR A 269 3.86 -7.14 0.74
CA THR A 269 4.43 -8.30 1.43
C THR A 269 5.44 -7.89 2.49
N MET A 270 5.51 -8.64 3.59
CA MET A 270 6.60 -8.49 4.55
C MET A 270 7.92 -9.05 4.03
N THR A 271 7.86 -10.03 3.14
CA THR A 271 8.99 -10.61 2.43
C THR A 271 9.40 -9.77 1.22
N THR A 272 10.65 -9.89 0.77
CA THR A 272 11.20 -9.13 -0.38
C THR A 272 11.49 -10.00 -1.61
N GLY A 273 11.02 -11.24 -1.59
CA GLY A 273 11.43 -12.43 -2.34
C GLY A 273 11.67 -12.45 -3.85
N HIS A 274 11.85 -13.70 -4.31
CA HIS A 274 12.17 -14.17 -5.67
C HIS A 274 10.93 -14.60 -6.48
N GLY A 275 9.74 -14.03 -6.21
CA GLY A 275 8.48 -14.48 -6.81
C GLY A 275 8.39 -14.26 -8.33
N SER A 276 7.25 -14.63 -8.92
CA SER A 276 7.02 -14.65 -10.39
C SER A 276 7.33 -13.36 -11.15
N PHE A 277 7.36 -12.24 -10.44
CA PHE A 277 7.68 -10.93 -10.99
C PHE A 277 8.86 -10.30 -10.27
N ALA A 278 9.85 -11.15 -9.92
CA ALA A 278 11.03 -10.85 -9.15
C ALA A 278 11.50 -9.40 -9.40
N PRO A 279 11.81 -8.67 -8.34
CA PRO A 279 11.93 -9.09 -6.94
C PRO A 279 10.68 -8.74 -6.10
N THR A 280 9.51 -9.22 -6.51
CA THR A 280 8.32 -9.25 -5.66
C THR A 280 8.24 -10.60 -4.97
N ALA A 281 7.97 -10.61 -3.66
CA ALA A 281 7.75 -11.85 -2.93
C ALA A 281 6.38 -12.45 -3.24
N TRP A 282 6.21 -13.72 -2.90
CA TRP A 282 4.89 -14.33 -2.78
C TRP A 282 4.09 -13.71 -1.64
N TRP A 283 2.77 -13.62 -1.83
CA TRP A 283 1.84 -13.19 -0.79
C TRP A 283 1.53 -14.35 0.16
N GLY A 284 1.27 -15.53 -0.40
CA GLY A 284 1.11 -16.76 0.33
C GLY A 284 2.43 -17.32 0.86
N TYR A 285 2.34 -18.32 1.73
CA TYR A 285 3.49 -18.99 2.31
C TYR A 285 4.42 -19.58 1.24
N ASP A 286 5.69 -19.20 1.30
CA ASP A 286 6.81 -19.84 0.60
C ASP A 286 7.82 -20.31 1.64
N LYS A 287 8.07 -21.61 1.68
CA LYS A 287 8.98 -22.25 2.64
C LYS A 287 10.45 -21.94 2.36
N ASN A 288 10.76 -21.51 1.13
CA ASN A 288 12.12 -21.15 0.72
C ASN A 288 12.40 -19.66 0.92
N GLU A 289 11.39 -18.86 1.25
CA GLU A 289 11.55 -17.42 1.46
C GLU A 289 12.07 -17.14 2.87
N THR A 290 13.31 -16.67 2.94
CA THR A 290 14.02 -16.37 4.19
C THR A 290 14.33 -14.88 4.37
N VAL A 291 14.01 -14.04 3.38
CA VAL A 291 14.34 -12.62 3.37
C VAL A 291 13.09 -11.78 3.64
N PHE A 292 13.08 -11.20 4.84
CA PHE A 292 12.02 -10.33 5.32
C PHE A 292 12.50 -8.90 5.43
N LYS A 293 11.65 -7.95 5.03
CA LYS A 293 11.88 -6.52 5.27
C LYS A 293 12.13 -6.30 6.77
N PRO A 294 13.18 -5.56 7.16
CA PRO A 294 13.38 -5.25 8.57
C PRO A 294 12.24 -4.37 9.08
N THR A 295 11.96 -4.43 10.38
CA THR A 295 10.94 -3.58 11.03
C THR A 295 11.15 -2.10 10.74
N GLU A 296 12.41 -1.67 10.68
CA GLU A 296 12.78 -0.30 10.29
C GLU A 296 12.17 0.12 8.96
N GLU A 297 12.33 -0.69 7.91
CA GLU A 297 11.76 -0.41 6.60
C GLU A 297 10.23 -0.40 6.64
N LEU A 298 9.60 -1.28 7.44
CA LEU A 298 8.14 -1.35 7.55
C LEU A 298 7.56 -0.11 8.26
N LEU A 299 8.23 0.41 9.29
CA LEU A 299 7.83 1.64 9.98
C LEU A 299 8.03 2.88 9.08
N GLN A 300 9.18 2.96 8.38
CA GLN A 300 9.43 4.03 7.41
C GLN A 300 8.34 4.06 6.32
N LYS A 301 7.92 2.90 5.82
CA LYS A 301 6.81 2.80 4.86
C LYS A 301 5.47 3.22 5.45
N LEU A 302 5.16 2.83 6.68
CA LEU A 302 3.94 3.27 7.36
C LEU A 302 3.90 4.82 7.45
N GLY A 303 4.99 5.44 7.89
CA GLY A 303 5.11 6.91 7.93
C GLY A 303 4.99 7.55 6.55
N ASP A 304 5.66 7.00 5.53
CA ASP A 304 5.61 7.49 4.14
C ASP A 304 4.19 7.44 3.56
N ILE A 305 3.53 6.29 3.64
CA ILE A 305 2.18 6.07 3.11
C ILE A 305 1.17 7.01 3.79
N VAL A 306 1.20 7.10 5.11
CA VAL A 306 0.25 7.92 5.87
C VAL A 306 0.50 9.41 5.65
N SER A 307 1.75 9.84 5.52
CA SER A 307 2.10 11.22 5.16
C SER A 307 1.60 11.64 3.79
N LYS A 308 1.32 10.68 2.89
CA LYS A 308 0.71 10.91 1.57
C LYS A 308 -0.81 10.72 1.58
N GLY A 309 -1.39 10.43 2.74
CA GLY A 309 -2.84 10.29 2.94
C GLY A 309 -3.40 8.90 2.62
N GLY A 310 -2.55 7.90 2.38
CA GLY A 310 -2.95 6.52 2.09
C GLY A 310 -3.08 5.65 3.32
N ASN A 311 -3.50 4.40 3.08
CA ASN A 311 -3.50 3.32 4.06
C ASN A 311 -2.45 2.27 3.73
N PHE A 312 -1.90 1.61 4.74
CA PHE A 312 -0.94 0.53 4.59
C PHE A 312 -1.56 -0.82 4.99
N LEU A 313 -1.65 -1.75 4.04
CA LEU A 313 -2.14 -3.10 4.23
C LEU A 313 -0.96 -4.08 4.15
N LEU A 314 -0.44 -4.47 5.32
CA LEU A 314 0.77 -5.28 5.45
C LEU A 314 0.42 -6.77 5.54
N ASN A 315 0.97 -7.56 4.63
CA ASN A 315 0.64 -8.98 4.49
C ASN A 315 1.44 -9.92 5.40
N VAL A 316 0.75 -10.98 5.86
CA VAL A 316 1.34 -12.21 6.38
C VAL A 316 0.92 -13.41 5.52
N GLY A 317 1.80 -14.41 5.42
CA GLY A 317 1.54 -15.68 4.71
C GLY A 317 1.61 -16.87 5.65
N PRO A 318 0.50 -17.26 6.32
CA PRO A 318 0.51 -18.32 7.31
C PRO A 318 0.89 -19.70 6.75
N THR A 319 1.53 -20.53 7.58
CA THR A 319 1.96 -21.90 7.24
C THR A 319 0.76 -22.83 6.99
N PRO A 320 0.95 -24.01 6.38
CA PRO A 320 -0.14 -24.98 6.19
C PRO A 320 -0.77 -25.48 7.50
N GLU A 321 -0.07 -25.37 8.64
CA GLU A 321 -0.59 -25.72 9.97
C GLU A 321 -1.50 -24.65 10.58
N GLY A 322 -1.53 -23.44 10.00
CA GLY A 322 -2.32 -22.31 10.52
C GLY A 322 -1.55 -21.34 11.41
N LYS A 323 -0.23 -21.26 11.28
CA LYS A 323 0.61 -20.32 12.05
C LYS A 323 1.06 -19.13 11.20
N ILE A 324 0.92 -17.92 11.73
CA ILE A 324 1.70 -16.78 11.23
C ILE A 324 3.17 -17.04 11.57
N ARG A 325 4.09 -16.75 10.64
CA ARG A 325 5.50 -17.12 10.83
C ARG A 325 6.13 -16.36 12.00
N PRO A 326 7.11 -16.94 12.70
CA PRO A 326 7.80 -16.26 13.80
C PRO A 326 8.38 -14.90 13.40
N GLU A 327 8.98 -14.79 12.21
CA GLU A 327 9.59 -13.58 11.67
C GLU A 327 8.55 -12.48 11.43
N GLU A 328 7.36 -12.87 10.98
CA GLU A 328 6.22 -11.96 10.78
C GLU A 328 5.66 -11.48 12.11
N THR A 329 5.53 -12.40 13.07
CA THR A 329 5.08 -12.12 14.43
C THR A 329 6.03 -11.17 15.15
N GLU A 330 7.34 -11.39 15.05
CA GLU A 330 8.37 -10.54 15.64
C GLU A 330 8.26 -9.08 15.14
N ARG A 331 8.19 -8.89 13.82
CA ARG A 331 8.07 -7.58 13.18
C ARG A 331 6.79 -6.87 13.57
N LEU A 332 5.65 -7.57 13.59
CA LEU A 332 4.37 -7.00 14.02
C LEU A 332 4.39 -6.58 15.48
N LYS A 333 5.03 -7.36 16.36
CA LYS A 333 5.22 -6.97 17.78
C LYS A 333 6.15 -5.78 17.94
N GLU A 334 7.21 -5.69 17.13
CA GLU A 334 8.10 -4.54 17.11
C GLU A 334 7.40 -3.26 16.67
N ILE A 335 6.64 -3.32 15.58
CA ILE A 335 5.77 -2.23 15.12
C ILE A 335 4.76 -1.87 16.24
N GLY A 336 4.17 -2.87 16.89
CA GLY A 336 3.26 -2.68 18.02
C GLY A 336 3.87 -1.89 19.17
N ARG A 337 5.13 -2.20 19.56
CA ARG A 337 5.86 -1.45 20.60
C ARG A 337 6.06 0.03 20.23
N TRP A 338 6.37 0.31 18.96
CA TRP A 338 6.46 1.69 18.46
C TRP A 338 5.09 2.38 18.46
N MET A 339 4.05 1.70 17.95
CA MET A 339 2.67 2.21 17.90
C MET A 339 2.11 2.54 19.27
N GLN A 340 2.44 1.79 20.33
CA GLN A 340 2.00 2.10 21.70
C GLN A 340 2.33 3.53 22.13
N LYS A 341 3.48 4.06 21.68
CA LYS A 341 3.95 5.40 22.02
C LYS A 341 3.57 6.44 20.95
N ASN A 342 3.51 6.03 19.68
CA ASN A 342 3.45 6.96 18.56
C ASN A 342 2.15 6.90 17.73
N ARG A 343 1.19 6.02 18.03
CA ARG A 343 -0.04 5.82 17.23
C ARG A 343 -0.85 7.09 16.89
N GLU A 344 -0.70 8.17 17.66
CA GLU A 344 -1.37 9.43 17.37
C GLU A 344 -0.87 10.10 16.09
N SER A 345 0.39 9.86 15.70
CA SER A 345 0.94 10.33 14.43
C SER A 345 0.50 9.49 13.22
N ILE A 346 -0.18 8.37 13.45
CA ILE A 346 -0.70 7.49 12.42
C ILE A 346 -2.22 7.59 12.34
N HIS A 347 -2.94 7.24 13.40
CA HIS A 347 -4.40 7.12 13.34
C HIS A 347 -5.12 8.47 13.31
N GLY A 348 -6.02 8.60 12.35
CA GLY A 348 -6.81 9.81 12.14
C GLY A 348 -5.99 11.02 11.69
N THR A 349 -4.78 10.81 11.18
CA THR A 349 -4.00 11.86 10.53
C THR A 349 -4.37 12.00 9.05
N THR A 350 -4.02 13.14 8.48
CA THR A 350 -4.16 13.46 7.05
C THR A 350 -2.77 13.63 6.44
N ALA A 351 -2.75 13.73 5.11
CA ALA A 351 -1.53 13.99 4.35
C ALA A 351 -0.77 15.23 4.87
N SER A 352 0.54 15.16 4.70
CA SER A 352 1.52 16.20 4.94
C SER A 352 1.14 17.49 4.22
N PRO A 353 1.28 18.66 4.86
CA PRO A 353 1.26 19.94 4.14
C PRO A 353 2.58 20.21 3.39
N PHE A 354 3.62 19.40 3.62
CA PHE A 354 4.92 19.50 2.94
C PHE A 354 5.04 18.41 1.88
N ARG A 355 5.33 18.80 0.64
CA ARG A 355 5.64 17.84 -0.45
C ARG A 355 7.00 17.19 -0.22
N HIS A 356 8.01 18.00 0.11
CA HIS A 356 9.38 17.55 0.37
C HIS A 356 9.91 18.10 1.69
N LEU A 357 10.91 17.41 2.25
CA LEU A 357 11.61 17.81 3.46
C LEU A 357 13.13 17.73 3.20
N PRO A 358 13.92 18.69 3.70
CA PRO A 358 15.37 18.71 3.51
C PRO A 358 16.11 17.78 4.49
N PHE A 359 15.45 16.70 4.92
CA PHE A 359 15.99 15.66 5.79
C PHE A 359 15.23 14.36 5.55
N PHE A 360 15.80 13.23 5.96
CA PHE A 360 15.14 11.92 5.83
C PHE A 360 14.03 11.76 6.87
N GLY A 361 12.83 12.22 6.50
CA GLY A 361 11.68 12.19 7.39
C GLY A 361 10.36 12.36 6.66
N ARG A 362 9.28 12.40 7.43
CA ARG A 362 7.90 12.60 6.96
C ARG A 362 7.12 13.46 7.92
N VAL A 363 6.00 14.03 7.45
CA VAL A 363 5.06 14.76 8.31
C VAL A 363 3.66 14.22 8.11
N THR A 364 2.97 13.90 9.20
CA THR A 364 1.52 13.68 9.19
C THR A 364 0.84 14.81 9.94
N ARG A 365 -0.46 15.01 9.71
CA ARG A 365 -1.21 16.14 10.29
C ARG A 365 -2.48 15.69 10.98
N LYS A 366 -2.81 16.29 12.12
CA LYS A 366 -4.14 16.17 12.74
C LYS A 366 -4.58 17.52 13.26
N GLY A 367 -5.53 18.16 12.56
CA GLY A 367 -5.99 19.51 12.92
C GLY A 367 -4.88 20.56 12.77
N ASP A 368 -4.49 21.16 13.90
CA ASP A 368 -3.41 22.14 14.10
C ASP A 368 -2.11 21.50 14.63
N ARG A 369 -2.05 20.17 14.69
CA ARG A 369 -0.84 19.43 15.06
C ARG A 369 -0.15 18.84 13.84
N LEU A 370 1.16 19.00 13.79
CA LEU A 370 2.05 18.29 12.88
C LEU A 370 2.81 17.22 13.67
N PHE A 371 2.95 16.04 13.10
CA PHE A 371 3.80 14.99 13.62
C PHE A 371 4.96 14.81 12.67
N VAL A 372 6.16 15.19 13.11
CA VAL A 372 7.39 15.14 12.34
C VAL A 372 8.09 13.83 12.67
N HIS A 373 8.08 12.92 11.70
CA HIS A 373 8.77 11.63 11.74
C HIS A 373 10.21 11.85 11.26
N VAL A 374 11.18 11.65 12.15
CA VAL A 374 12.61 11.69 11.83
C VAL A 374 13.09 10.25 11.68
N LEU A 375 13.25 9.81 10.43
CA LEU A 375 13.46 8.41 10.05
C LEU A 375 14.94 8.01 9.99
N ASP A 376 15.82 8.99 9.84
CA ASP A 376 17.27 8.87 10.05
C ASP A 376 17.76 10.19 10.65
N TRP A 377 18.66 10.11 11.63
CA TRP A 377 19.02 11.26 12.45
C TRP A 377 19.96 12.22 11.70
N PRO A 378 19.59 13.49 11.48
CA PRO A 378 20.44 14.47 10.81
C PRO A 378 21.74 14.74 11.58
N LYS A 379 22.87 14.83 10.86
CA LYS A 379 24.19 15.07 11.47
C LYS A 379 24.32 16.45 12.11
N ASP A 380 23.60 17.44 11.58
CA ASP A 380 23.55 18.80 12.10
C ASP A 380 22.60 18.95 13.30
N GLY A 381 21.84 17.89 13.64
CA GLY A 381 20.86 17.92 14.72
C GLY A 381 19.66 18.83 14.43
N GLU A 382 19.35 19.11 13.16
CA GLU A 382 18.23 19.96 12.77
C GLU A 382 17.21 19.18 11.93
N ALA A 383 15.92 19.34 12.24
CA ALA A 383 14.83 18.98 11.33
C ALA A 383 14.13 20.26 10.88
N VAL A 384 14.22 20.59 9.58
CA VAL A 384 13.70 21.84 9.03
C VAL A 384 12.32 21.61 8.40
N LEU A 385 11.34 22.43 8.79
CA LEU A 385 10.00 22.51 8.22
C LEU A 385 9.95 23.72 7.26
N PRO A 386 10.23 23.53 5.97
CA PRO A 386 10.34 24.63 5.02
C PRO A 386 8.98 25.26 4.73
N GLY A 387 8.92 26.59 4.61
CA GLY A 387 7.71 27.32 4.23
C GLY A 387 6.64 27.41 5.32
N LEU A 388 6.85 26.84 6.52
CA LEU A 388 5.89 26.89 7.62
C LEU A 388 5.82 28.32 8.20
N SER A 389 4.72 29.02 7.93
CA SER A 389 4.53 30.40 8.38
C SER A 389 3.70 30.51 9.65
N THR A 390 2.82 29.55 9.91
CA THR A 390 2.02 29.46 11.14
C THR A 390 2.91 29.34 12.37
N GLU A 391 2.61 30.12 13.39
CA GLU A 391 3.35 30.12 14.65
C GLU A 391 3.32 28.75 15.34
N VAL A 392 4.50 28.30 15.79
CA VAL A 392 4.66 27.13 16.64
C VAL A 392 4.49 27.55 18.09
N LYS A 393 3.50 26.98 18.77
CA LYS A 393 3.27 27.17 20.21
C LYS A 393 4.20 26.31 21.04
N GLN A 394 4.36 25.05 20.63
CA GLN A 394 5.16 24.07 21.34
C GLN A 394 5.63 22.98 20.39
N ALA A 395 6.83 22.45 20.62
CA ALA A 395 7.27 21.18 20.07
C ALA A 395 7.82 20.28 21.19
N ARG A 396 7.57 18.97 21.10
CA ARG A 396 8.05 17.96 22.07
C ARG A 396 8.12 16.58 21.43
N LEU A 397 8.88 15.67 22.02
CA LEU A 397 8.83 14.27 21.62
C LEU A 397 7.46 13.67 21.93
N LEU A 398 6.88 12.92 20.98
CA LEU A 398 5.58 12.29 21.17
C LEU A 398 5.66 11.15 22.19
N ALA A 399 6.71 10.32 22.06
CA ALA A 399 6.96 9.19 22.95
C ALA A 399 7.41 9.61 24.38
N GLU A 400 7.98 10.81 24.52
CA GLU A 400 8.48 11.36 25.78
C GLU A 400 8.05 12.83 25.94
N PRO A 401 6.78 13.12 26.29
CA PRO A 401 6.24 14.47 26.28
C PRO A 401 6.95 15.48 27.21
N SER A 402 7.74 15.00 28.18
CA SER A 402 8.58 15.83 29.04
C SER A 402 9.80 16.43 28.33
N VAL A 403 10.18 15.88 27.17
CA VAL A 403 11.31 16.37 26.36
C VAL A 403 10.80 17.41 25.37
N ALA A 404 10.98 18.68 25.72
CA ALA A 404 10.68 19.80 24.83
C ALA A 404 11.70 19.89 23.69
N ILE A 405 11.22 20.30 22.51
CA ILE A 405 12.03 20.56 21.32
C ILE A 405 12.00 22.05 21.05
N GLU A 406 13.17 22.67 20.95
CA GLU A 406 13.26 24.08 20.57
C GLU A 406 12.88 24.22 19.09
N ALA A 407 11.94 25.13 18.81
CA ALA A 407 11.50 25.46 17.47
C ALA A 407 11.83 26.93 17.18
N ALA A 408 12.74 27.18 16.23
CA ALA A 408 13.18 28.52 15.87
C ALA A 408 12.76 28.85 14.43
N ALA A 409 12.08 29.98 14.25
CA ALA A 409 11.81 30.49 12.90
C ALA A 409 13.05 31.21 12.36
N ARG A 410 13.41 30.95 11.09
CA ARG A 410 14.44 31.71 10.38
C ARG A 410 14.06 31.93 8.91
N GLN A 411 14.81 32.80 8.24
CA GLN A 411 14.75 32.92 6.80
C GLN A 411 15.64 31.82 6.19
N GLY A 412 15.03 30.93 5.40
CA GLY A 412 15.71 29.89 4.63
C GLY A 412 15.80 30.24 3.15
N SER A 413 16.34 29.31 2.36
CA SER A 413 16.47 29.44 0.91
C SER A 413 15.14 29.52 0.16
N CYS A 414 14.05 29.03 0.78
CA CYS A 414 12.73 28.95 0.19
C CYS A 414 11.68 29.84 0.88
N GLY A 415 12.10 30.80 1.71
CA GLY A 415 11.19 31.66 2.47
C GLY A 415 11.35 31.49 3.97
N LYS A 416 10.27 31.70 4.72
CA LYS A 416 10.25 31.45 6.17
C LYS A 416 10.26 29.95 6.43
N GLU A 417 11.10 29.48 7.33
CA GLU A 417 11.16 28.08 7.76
C GLU A 417 11.21 27.97 9.29
N VAL A 418 10.80 26.80 9.80
CA VAL A 418 10.94 26.47 11.22
C VAL A 418 11.98 25.37 11.37
N VAL A 419 12.95 25.60 12.24
CA VAL A 419 14.01 24.62 12.56
C VAL A 419 13.70 24.01 13.92
N LEU A 420 13.57 22.69 13.96
CA LEU A 420 13.46 21.91 15.19
C LEU A 420 14.86 21.47 15.61
N LYS A 421 15.31 21.88 16.80
CA LYS A 421 16.59 21.45 17.37
C LYS A 421 16.43 20.08 18.01
N LEU A 422 17.04 19.09 17.39
CA LEU A 422 16.94 17.70 17.82
C LEU A 422 17.81 17.43 19.05
N PRO A 423 17.39 16.53 19.94
CA PRO A 423 18.24 16.08 21.05
C PRO A 423 19.51 15.38 20.54
N ALA A 424 20.49 15.21 21.43
CA ALA A 424 21.76 14.57 21.06
C ALA A 424 21.61 13.12 20.55
N LYS A 425 20.51 12.45 20.90
CA LYS A 425 20.20 11.09 20.46
C LYS A 425 18.72 10.98 20.10
N PRO A 426 18.36 10.16 19.10
CA PRO A 426 16.97 9.81 18.85
C PRO A 426 16.36 9.08 20.05
N ALA A 427 15.07 9.30 20.30
CA ALA A 427 14.31 8.52 21.28
C ALA A 427 13.97 7.12 20.74
N ASP A 428 13.79 7.04 19.42
CA ASP A 428 13.69 5.79 18.68
C ASP A 428 14.56 5.93 17.41
N PRO A 429 15.56 5.05 17.20
CA PRO A 429 16.49 5.17 16.08
C PRO A 429 15.86 4.89 14.71
N THR A 430 14.68 4.26 14.67
CA THR A 430 13.96 3.97 13.44
C THR A 430 13.02 5.10 13.04
N ASP A 431 12.25 5.62 14.00
CA ASP A 431 11.32 6.73 13.76
C ASP A 431 11.05 7.47 15.07
N THR A 432 11.76 8.58 15.27
CA THR A 432 11.47 9.51 16.36
C THR A 432 10.43 10.51 15.91
N VAL A 433 9.29 10.55 16.62
CA VAL A 433 8.20 11.46 16.31
C VAL A 433 8.22 12.68 17.22
N ILE A 434 8.26 13.87 16.62
CA ILE A 434 8.08 15.16 17.29
C ILE A 434 6.67 15.65 17.00
N VAL A 435 5.90 15.96 18.04
CA VAL A 435 4.65 16.70 17.86
C VAL A 435 4.93 18.20 17.91
N VAL A 436 4.44 18.92 16.91
CA VAL A 436 4.48 20.38 16.82
C VAL A 436 3.03 20.88 16.88
N GLU A 437 2.73 21.67 17.92
CA GLU A 437 1.43 22.33 18.10
C GLU A 437 1.49 23.73 17.51
N LEU A 438 0.56 24.03 16.60
CA LEU A 438 0.49 25.31 15.91
C LEU A 438 -0.55 26.24 16.53
N ALA A 439 -0.41 27.53 16.27
CA ALA A 439 -1.41 28.51 16.67
C ALA A 439 -2.74 28.40 15.91
N GLY A 440 -2.77 27.67 14.80
CA GLY A 440 -3.95 27.40 14.00
C GLY A 440 -3.66 26.39 12.89
N LYS A 441 -4.48 26.39 11.83
CA LYS A 441 -4.25 25.50 10.67
C LYS A 441 -2.87 25.81 10.04
N PRO A 442 -2.08 24.78 9.69
CA PRO A 442 -0.79 24.97 9.04
C PRO A 442 -0.96 25.72 7.72
N GLN A 443 -0.15 26.76 7.56
CA GLN A 443 0.09 27.50 6.34
C GLN A 443 1.54 27.22 5.94
N VAL A 444 1.70 26.55 4.80
CA VAL A 444 2.99 26.10 4.29
C VAL A 444 3.13 26.60 2.87
N GLU A 445 4.15 27.41 2.63
CA GLU A 445 4.58 27.73 1.27
C GLU A 445 5.32 26.52 0.68
N PRO A 446 5.00 26.08 -0.55
CA PRO A 446 5.69 24.96 -1.18
C PRO A 446 7.20 25.22 -1.28
N LEU A 447 8.00 24.21 -0.92
CA LEU A 447 9.43 24.20 -1.19
C LEU A 447 9.64 24.16 -2.71
N VAL A 448 10.36 25.15 -3.24
CA VAL A 448 10.68 25.24 -4.67
C VAL A 448 12.19 25.30 -4.82
N ILE A 449 12.76 24.38 -5.60
CA ILE A 449 14.19 24.39 -5.90
C ILE A 449 14.49 25.53 -6.88
N ARG A 450 15.46 26.38 -6.53
CA ARG A 450 15.87 27.54 -7.32
C ARG A 450 17.39 27.62 -7.42
N PRO A 451 17.93 28.37 -8.39
CA PRO A 451 19.34 28.74 -8.40
C PRO A 451 19.72 29.45 -7.08
N GLY A 452 20.79 29.00 -6.44
CA GLY A 452 21.37 29.67 -5.29
C GLY A 452 22.28 30.84 -5.69
N ASP A 453 22.98 31.40 -4.70
CA ASP A 453 23.98 32.43 -4.93
C ASP A 453 25.07 31.92 -5.89
N GLY A 454 25.34 32.67 -6.97
CA GLY A 454 26.23 32.24 -8.05
C GLY A 454 25.56 31.42 -9.16
N GLY A 455 24.25 31.18 -9.09
CA GLY A 455 23.44 30.60 -10.17
C GLY A 455 23.43 29.08 -10.24
N ALA A 456 24.14 28.38 -9.34
CA ALA A 456 24.12 26.92 -9.29
C ALA A 456 22.81 26.38 -8.69
N ILE A 457 22.32 25.26 -9.22
CA ILE A 457 21.12 24.58 -8.72
C ILE A 457 21.53 23.26 -8.07
N ARG A 458 21.06 22.99 -6.86
CA ARG A 458 21.27 21.71 -6.17
C ARG A 458 19.99 20.89 -6.21
N LEU A 459 20.11 19.64 -6.62
CA LEU A 459 19.03 18.66 -6.76
C LEU A 459 19.34 17.46 -5.86
N PRO A 460 19.20 17.59 -4.54
CA PRO A 460 19.59 16.53 -3.62
C PRO A 460 18.52 15.42 -3.58
N ALA A 461 18.91 14.21 -3.21
CA ALA A 461 18.04 13.04 -3.23
C ALA A 461 16.82 13.16 -2.33
N GLU A 462 16.90 13.88 -1.20
CA GLU A 462 15.76 14.10 -0.29
C GLU A 462 14.64 14.97 -0.89
N LEU A 463 14.94 15.71 -1.97
CA LEU A 463 13.98 16.53 -2.71
C LEU A 463 13.58 15.89 -4.05
N ALA A 464 13.95 14.64 -4.28
CA ALA A 464 13.60 13.91 -5.50
C ALA A 464 12.29 13.14 -5.34
N ASP A 465 11.49 13.13 -6.40
CA ASP A 465 10.43 12.15 -6.60
C ASP A 465 10.98 10.95 -7.39
N ILE A 466 10.40 9.76 -7.18
CA ILE A 466 10.67 8.58 -7.99
C ILE A 466 9.39 8.23 -8.74
N GLU A 467 9.40 8.47 -10.05
CA GLU A 467 8.36 7.99 -10.93
C GLU A 467 8.64 6.53 -11.26
N ALA A 468 7.70 5.65 -10.91
CA ALA A 468 7.85 4.21 -11.08
C ALA A 468 6.52 3.55 -11.43
N GLN A 469 6.61 2.30 -11.87
CA GLN A 469 5.48 1.41 -12.14
C GLN A 469 5.58 0.15 -11.27
N HIS A 470 4.72 -0.84 -11.52
CA HIS A 470 4.81 -2.13 -10.85
C HIS A 470 6.23 -2.75 -11.02
N GLY A 471 6.85 -3.10 -9.88
CA GLY A 471 8.23 -3.57 -9.83
C GLY A 471 9.28 -2.47 -9.58
N GLN A 472 8.89 -1.37 -8.93
CA GLN A 472 9.83 -0.34 -8.46
C GLN A 472 10.98 -0.94 -7.65
N ARG A 473 12.20 -0.46 -7.90
CA ARG A 473 13.44 -0.88 -7.23
C ARG A 473 14.16 0.26 -6.53
N ALA A 474 14.23 1.40 -7.20
CA ALA A 474 14.76 2.64 -6.65
C ALA A 474 13.95 3.06 -5.43
N LYS A 475 14.64 3.30 -4.33
CA LYS A 475 14.03 3.84 -3.11
C LYS A 475 14.97 4.83 -2.45
N PRO A 476 14.44 5.87 -1.78
CA PRO A 476 15.27 6.72 -0.95
C PRO A 476 15.78 5.88 0.24
N VAL A 477 17.07 5.96 0.48
CA VAL A 477 17.79 5.33 1.60
C VAL A 477 18.55 6.44 2.31
N SER A 478 18.67 6.35 3.63
CA SER A 478 19.52 7.27 4.38
C SER A 478 20.40 6.48 5.33
N THR A 479 21.68 6.85 5.34
CA THR A 479 22.67 6.25 6.23
C THR A 479 23.44 7.36 6.91
N GLN A 480 23.37 7.43 8.23
CA GLN A 480 24.04 8.44 9.06
C GLN A 480 23.68 9.88 8.62
N GLY A 481 22.40 10.15 8.36
CA GLY A 481 21.91 11.45 7.97
C GLY A 481 22.26 11.89 6.55
N ARG A 482 22.74 10.97 5.69
CA ARG A 482 22.96 11.25 4.26
C ARG A 482 22.01 10.41 3.41
N THR A 483 21.08 11.09 2.76
CA THR A 483 20.08 10.47 1.87
C THR A 483 20.64 10.25 0.46
N TYR A 484 20.26 9.14 -0.15
CA TYR A 484 20.53 8.81 -1.55
C TYR A 484 19.41 7.92 -2.11
N ILE A 485 19.26 7.91 -3.44
CA ILE A 485 18.43 6.92 -4.11
C ILE A 485 19.27 5.65 -4.27
N GLY A 486 18.88 4.59 -3.58
CA GLY A 486 19.54 3.29 -3.57
C GLY A 486 18.67 2.18 -4.14
N ASN A 487 19.21 0.96 -4.19
CA ASN A 487 18.59 -0.22 -4.80
C ASN A 487 18.12 -0.01 -6.25
N TRP A 488 18.67 1.00 -6.93
CA TRP A 488 18.24 1.40 -8.26
C TRP A 488 18.79 0.43 -9.30
N SER A 489 17.98 -0.57 -9.65
CA SER A 489 18.31 -1.59 -10.65
C SER A 489 17.33 -1.61 -11.82
N ASN A 490 16.16 -0.98 -11.71
CA ASN A 490 15.15 -1.01 -12.76
C ASN A 490 15.22 0.25 -13.62
N SER A 491 15.33 0.06 -14.94
CA SER A 491 15.32 1.16 -15.91
C SER A 491 13.97 1.87 -16.03
N ASN A 492 12.88 1.30 -15.48
CA ASN A 492 11.59 1.99 -15.40
C ASN A 492 11.51 3.03 -14.28
N ASP A 493 12.44 2.98 -13.31
CA ASP A 493 12.45 3.93 -12.21
C ASP A 493 13.19 5.19 -12.66
N VAL A 494 12.49 6.33 -12.63
CA VAL A 494 13.00 7.64 -13.04
C VAL A 494 13.04 8.55 -11.83
N VAL A 495 14.20 9.11 -11.53
CA VAL A 495 14.38 10.08 -10.45
C VAL A 495 14.15 11.48 -11.01
N VAL A 496 13.29 12.28 -10.35
CA VAL A 496 12.79 13.53 -10.89
C VAL A 496 12.86 14.65 -9.86
N TRP A 497 13.22 15.85 -10.32
CA TRP A 497 13.12 17.09 -9.55
C TRP A 497 12.36 18.16 -10.34
N GLU A 498 11.55 18.93 -9.63
CA GLU A 498 10.96 20.17 -10.15
C GLU A 498 11.82 21.37 -9.73
N VAL A 499 12.25 22.16 -10.71
CA VAL A 499 13.06 23.37 -10.49
C VAL A 499 12.37 24.58 -11.10
N THR A 500 12.51 25.75 -10.47
CA THR A 500 11.99 27.00 -11.02
C THR A 500 13.14 27.97 -11.26
N LEU A 501 13.26 28.46 -12.49
CA LEU A 501 14.30 29.40 -12.88
C LEU A 501 13.72 30.78 -13.19
N PRO A 502 14.36 31.88 -12.75
CA PRO A 502 13.96 33.23 -13.15
C PRO A 502 14.30 33.51 -14.61
N ASP A 503 15.41 32.97 -15.10
CA ASP A 503 15.96 33.21 -16.45
C ASP A 503 16.45 31.90 -17.08
N ALA A 504 16.63 31.89 -18.40
CA ALA A 504 17.22 30.77 -19.09
C ALA A 504 18.70 30.61 -18.70
N GLY A 505 19.19 29.38 -18.62
CA GLY A 505 20.59 29.10 -18.31
C GLY A 505 21.11 27.83 -18.97
N GLU A 506 22.41 27.77 -19.18
CA GLU A 506 23.12 26.55 -19.58
C GLU A 506 23.94 26.03 -18.42
N TYR A 507 23.82 24.73 -18.15
CA TYR A 507 24.37 24.11 -16.95
C TYR A 507 25.19 22.88 -17.29
N ARG A 508 26.37 22.78 -16.68
CA ARG A 508 27.09 21.51 -16.58
C ARG A 508 26.42 20.65 -15.51
N VAL A 509 26.14 19.40 -15.84
CA VAL A 509 25.57 18.44 -14.89
C VAL A 509 26.69 17.73 -14.14
N GLU A 510 26.75 17.92 -12.84
CA GLU A 510 27.68 17.24 -11.93
C GLU A 510 26.88 16.27 -11.04
N PHE A 511 27.25 15.00 -11.03
CA PHE A 511 26.63 14.00 -10.15
C PHE A 511 27.33 13.96 -8.80
N ASP A 512 26.55 13.96 -7.71
CA ASP A 512 26.99 13.41 -6.43
C ASP A 512 26.44 11.98 -6.35
N ALA A 513 27.24 11.01 -6.78
CA ALA A 513 26.83 9.61 -6.88
C ALA A 513 28.04 8.68 -6.82
N ARG A 514 27.79 7.41 -6.51
CA ARG A 514 28.78 6.33 -6.62
C ARG A 514 28.17 5.10 -7.29
N PRO A 515 28.96 4.28 -7.99
CA PRO A 515 28.48 2.97 -8.43
C PRO A 515 28.01 2.15 -7.23
N ALA A 516 26.82 1.56 -7.31
CA ALA A 516 26.28 0.71 -6.24
C ALA A 516 26.94 -0.69 -6.23
N ASP A 517 27.46 -1.13 -7.38
CA ASP A 517 28.25 -2.34 -7.54
C ASP A 517 29.37 -2.13 -8.58
N SER A 518 30.45 -2.91 -8.47
CA SER A 518 31.54 -2.93 -9.47
C SER A 518 31.06 -3.16 -10.91
N ALA A 519 29.98 -3.93 -11.12
CA ALA A 519 29.37 -4.21 -12.42
C ALA A 519 28.60 -3.02 -13.01
N ALA A 520 28.42 -1.93 -12.25
CA ALA A 520 27.84 -0.69 -12.75
C ALA A 520 28.79 0.07 -13.68
N ALA A 521 30.10 -0.15 -13.54
CA ALA A 521 31.09 0.54 -14.36
C ALA A 521 30.85 0.27 -15.86
N GLY A 522 30.72 1.35 -16.63
CA GLY A 522 30.46 1.30 -18.06
C GLY A 522 29.00 1.40 -18.46
N GLN A 523 28.06 1.20 -17.54
CA GLN A 523 26.64 1.45 -17.78
C GLN A 523 26.37 2.95 -17.95
N ARG A 524 25.29 3.27 -18.65
CA ARG A 524 24.93 4.64 -19.03
C ARG A 524 23.79 5.19 -18.20
N VAL A 525 23.87 6.49 -17.95
CA VAL A 525 22.80 7.29 -17.35
C VAL A 525 22.33 8.34 -18.35
N GLU A 526 21.04 8.68 -18.31
CA GLU A 526 20.46 9.78 -19.07
C GLU A 526 20.00 10.86 -18.09
N VAL A 527 20.33 12.12 -18.39
CA VAL A 527 19.76 13.30 -17.75
C VAL A 527 18.91 14.04 -18.77
N ALA A 528 17.65 14.32 -18.43
CA ALA A 528 16.71 14.93 -19.35
C ALA A 528 15.99 16.15 -18.75
N SER A 529 15.62 17.08 -19.63
CA SER A 529 14.68 18.17 -19.33
C SER A 529 13.94 18.56 -20.61
N GLY A 530 12.61 18.38 -20.61
CA GLY A 530 11.80 18.48 -21.82
C GLY A 530 12.29 17.50 -22.90
N GLU A 531 12.58 18.01 -24.10
CA GLU A 531 13.10 17.20 -25.22
C GLU A 531 14.62 16.98 -25.17
N GLN A 532 15.34 17.71 -24.30
CA GLN A 532 16.80 17.59 -24.19
C GLN A 532 17.18 16.34 -23.40
N LYS A 533 18.19 15.62 -23.91
CA LYS A 533 18.75 14.41 -23.31
C LYS A 533 20.26 14.46 -23.40
N LEU A 534 20.90 14.28 -22.25
CA LEU A 534 22.35 14.11 -22.14
C LEU A 534 22.63 12.70 -21.63
N THR A 535 23.60 12.01 -22.22
CA THR A 535 24.00 10.67 -21.80
C THR A 535 25.37 10.72 -21.16
N GLY A 536 25.50 10.11 -19.99
CA GLY A 536 26.76 9.93 -19.28
C GLY A 536 27.09 8.45 -19.10
N LYS A 537 28.27 8.22 -18.53
CA LYS A 537 28.81 6.89 -18.25
C LYS A 537 29.20 6.78 -16.78
N ILE A 538 28.80 5.69 -16.14
CA ILE A 538 29.20 5.34 -14.78
C ILE A 538 30.65 4.83 -14.81
N THR A 539 31.49 5.36 -13.93
CA THR A 539 32.89 4.97 -13.72
C THR A 539 33.12 4.55 -12.27
N ALA A 540 34.33 4.11 -11.94
CA ALA A 540 34.70 3.77 -10.56
C ALA A 540 34.61 4.99 -9.60
N ASP A 541 34.79 6.20 -10.14
CA ASP A 541 34.86 7.44 -9.36
C ASP A 541 33.55 8.24 -9.37
N GLY A 542 32.47 7.71 -9.97
CA GLY A 542 31.17 8.37 -10.05
C GLY A 542 30.57 8.34 -11.46
N VAL A 543 29.96 9.44 -11.90
CA VAL A 543 29.36 9.56 -13.23
C VAL A 543 30.08 10.63 -14.04
N GLN A 544 30.54 10.26 -15.23
CA GLN A 544 31.08 11.20 -16.21
C GLN A 544 29.96 11.62 -17.18
N MET A 545 29.71 12.92 -17.25
CA MET A 545 28.74 13.54 -18.15
C MET A 545 29.45 14.48 -19.11
N ASP A 546 29.09 14.41 -20.39
CA ASP A 546 29.50 15.36 -21.41
C ASP A 546 28.31 16.22 -21.85
N GLY A 547 28.59 17.47 -22.23
CA GLY A 547 27.58 18.41 -22.71
C GLY A 547 27.01 19.34 -21.64
N MET A 548 26.05 20.16 -22.06
CA MET A 548 25.41 21.19 -21.25
C MET A 548 23.90 21.03 -21.32
N LEU A 549 23.22 21.12 -20.17
CA LEU A 549 21.77 21.09 -20.05
C LEU A 549 21.24 22.52 -20.11
N ARG A 550 20.39 22.85 -21.08
CA ARG A 550 19.79 24.17 -21.18
C ARG A 550 18.41 24.18 -20.52
N LEU A 551 18.23 25.02 -19.51
CA LEU A 551 16.94 25.18 -18.84
C LEU A 551 16.30 26.51 -19.24
N LYS A 552 14.97 26.50 -19.43
CA LYS A 552 14.18 27.70 -19.76
C LYS A 552 13.70 28.38 -18.46
N PRO A 553 13.30 29.66 -18.51
CA PRO A 553 12.64 30.31 -17.39
C PRO A 553 11.33 29.60 -17.03
N GLY A 554 10.94 29.67 -15.76
CA GLY A 554 9.75 29.01 -15.22
C GLY A 554 10.04 27.64 -14.61
N GLU A 555 8.97 26.88 -14.38
CA GLU A 555 9.03 25.52 -13.86
C GLU A 555 9.57 24.57 -14.92
N GLN A 556 10.56 23.75 -14.55
CA GLN A 556 11.21 22.77 -15.41
C GLN A 556 11.40 21.48 -14.61
N THR A 557 11.13 20.35 -15.26
CA THR A 557 11.45 19.04 -14.73
C THR A 557 12.87 18.64 -15.16
N VAL A 558 13.68 18.17 -14.21
CA VAL A 558 14.97 17.53 -14.48
C VAL A 558 14.88 16.09 -14.02
N SER A 559 15.21 15.14 -14.90
CA SER A 559 15.12 13.71 -14.59
C SER A 559 16.42 12.97 -14.85
N VAL A 560 16.60 11.86 -14.12
CA VAL A 560 17.71 10.91 -14.29
C VAL A 560 17.16 9.51 -14.49
N LYS A 561 17.70 8.80 -15.48
CA LYS A 561 17.34 7.41 -15.80
C LYS A 561 18.57 6.54 -15.98
N LEU A 562 18.51 5.29 -15.54
CA LEU A 562 19.51 4.27 -15.88
C LEU A 562 19.12 3.57 -17.18
N LEU A 563 19.97 3.65 -18.20
CA LEU A 563 19.65 3.13 -19.54
C LEU A 563 19.89 1.62 -19.69
N ASP A 564 20.90 1.11 -18.99
CA ASP A 564 21.36 -0.28 -19.14
C ASP A 564 20.92 -1.19 -17.97
N ALA A 565 20.19 -0.63 -17.00
CA ALA A 565 19.77 -1.33 -15.79
C ALA A 565 18.67 -2.36 -16.09
N GLN A 566 18.75 -3.51 -15.41
CA GLN A 566 17.81 -4.61 -15.55
C GLN A 566 16.98 -4.77 -14.28
N ARG A 567 15.64 -4.86 -14.40
CA ARG A 567 14.70 -4.97 -13.27
C ARG A 567 15.17 -5.93 -12.16
N THR A 568 15.70 -7.09 -12.52
CA THR A 568 16.20 -8.14 -11.60
C THR A 568 17.72 -8.18 -11.44
N GLY A 569 18.44 -7.22 -12.03
CA GLY A 569 19.89 -7.10 -11.92
C GLY A 569 20.33 -6.49 -10.58
N PRO A 570 21.66 -6.43 -10.34
CA PRO A 570 22.20 -5.75 -9.17
C PRO A 570 21.87 -4.24 -9.21
N PRO A 571 21.80 -3.57 -8.05
CA PRO A 571 21.76 -2.11 -7.99
C PRO A 571 22.91 -1.49 -8.77
N VAL A 572 22.63 -0.40 -9.49
CA VAL A 572 23.57 0.22 -10.43
C VAL A 572 24.18 1.49 -9.84
N LEU A 573 23.37 2.38 -9.26
CA LEU A 573 23.83 3.70 -8.82
C LEU A 573 23.23 4.07 -7.46
N ASP A 574 24.09 4.51 -6.53
CA ASP A 574 23.69 5.26 -5.34
C ASP A 574 23.76 6.76 -5.68
N LEU A 575 22.61 7.40 -5.87
CA LEU A 575 22.52 8.82 -6.27
C LEU A 575 22.21 9.70 -5.07
N PHE A 576 23.18 10.52 -4.63
CA PHE A 576 22.98 11.52 -3.57
C PHE A 576 22.36 12.81 -4.10
N GLY A 577 22.53 13.09 -5.41
CA GLY A 577 21.87 14.20 -6.08
C GLY A 577 22.63 14.69 -7.31
N LEU A 578 22.16 15.79 -7.89
CA LEU A 578 22.84 16.52 -8.94
C LEU A 578 23.19 17.94 -8.48
N LYS A 579 24.25 18.48 -9.07
CA LYS A 579 24.55 19.91 -9.09
C LYS A 579 24.57 20.38 -10.53
N LEU A 580 23.72 21.35 -10.85
CA LEU A 580 23.72 22.05 -12.12
C LEU A 580 24.58 23.30 -11.96
N ALA A 581 25.83 23.23 -12.43
CA ALA A 581 26.77 24.35 -12.37
C ALA A 581 26.60 25.23 -13.62
N PRO A 582 26.31 26.53 -13.49
CA PRO A 582 26.13 27.39 -14.65
C PRO A 582 27.41 27.42 -15.49
N ALA A 583 27.26 27.45 -16.82
CA ALA A 583 28.35 27.87 -17.70
C ALA A 583 28.89 29.21 -17.17
N GLY A 584 30.21 29.32 -16.95
CA GLY A 584 30.81 30.53 -16.39
C GLY A 584 30.27 31.79 -17.11
N LYS A 585 29.86 32.79 -16.34
CA LYS A 585 29.54 34.12 -16.89
C LYS A 585 30.79 34.79 -17.43
#